data_AF-A0A6G0HIM4-F1
#
_entry.id   AF-A0A6G0HIM4-F1
#
_cell.length_a   1.000
_cell.length_b   1.000
_cell.length_c   1.000
_cell.angle_alpha   90.00
_cell.angle_beta   90.00
_cell.angle_gamma   90.00
#
_symmetry.space_group_name_H-M   'P 1'
#
loop_
_entity.id
_entity.type
_entity.pdbx_description
1 polymer ?
#
loop_
_entity_poly.entity_id
_entity_poly.type
_entity_poly.pdbx_seq_one_letter_code
_entity_poly.pdbx_strand_id
1 'polypeptide(L)'
;MKFRLHFVVDPMGWLCISMVFGIWFYNTLFVPKLVLLPHYNEGHIPWAIVVCYYIASALCIAALFRASTADPGRLPADPHIPHSEREHWELCNKCNLMRPKRSHHCSRCGHCVRRMDHHCPWINNCVGEDNHWLFLQLCFYTQVLSLFTLVLDFCQYYYFQPLTGLDQEKFTTRHELALLRVSALMGLVMFGGMSSLFYTQMTGILSDTTTIEKMAHFSNEIFGSKRSWQWALAEVCGTRWKLLWLIPLRSRQPLQARHHFRTHV
;
A
#
# COMPACT_ATOMS: atom_id res chain seq x y z
N MET A 1 19.15 4.11 12.52
CA MET A 1 17.78 3.82 12.99
C MET A 1 17.75 2.36 13.44
N LYS A 2 17.36 2.07 14.69
CA LYS A 2 17.11 0.68 15.11
C LYS A 2 15.83 0.21 14.40
N PHE A 3 15.89 -0.86 13.60
CA PHE A 3 14.70 -1.50 13.06
C PHE A 3 13.85 -1.99 14.24
N ARG A 4 12.80 -1.25 14.58
CA ARG A 4 11.80 -1.69 15.55
C ARG A 4 10.60 -2.16 14.75
N LEU A 5 10.33 -3.47 14.82
CA LEU A 5 9.13 -4.04 14.24
C LEU A 5 7.94 -3.64 15.11
N HIS A 6 6.89 -3.16 14.47
CA HIS A 6 5.61 -2.83 15.08
C HIS A 6 4.59 -3.90 14.68
N PHE A 7 3.81 -4.38 15.65
CA PHE A 7 2.76 -5.37 15.40
C PHE A 7 1.50 -4.96 16.16
N VAL A 8 0.34 -5.22 15.55
CA VAL A 8 -0.97 -4.97 16.13
C VAL A 8 -1.71 -6.29 16.28
N VAL A 9 -2.37 -6.46 17.43
CA VAL A 9 -3.21 -7.63 17.71
C VAL A 9 -4.65 -7.30 17.32
N ASP A 10 -4.94 -7.35 16.03
CA ASP A 10 -6.30 -7.21 15.47
C ASP A 10 -6.68 -8.51 14.73
N PRO A 11 -7.60 -9.34 15.26
CA PRO A 11 -7.99 -10.60 14.64
C PRO A 11 -8.48 -10.45 13.20
N MET A 12 -9.19 -9.36 12.90
CA MET A 12 -9.66 -9.07 11.54
C MET A 12 -8.47 -8.69 10.63
N GLY A 13 -7.49 -7.98 11.17
CA GLY A 13 -6.25 -7.67 10.46
C GLY A 13 -5.45 -8.95 10.11
N TRP A 14 -5.36 -9.91 11.02
CA TRP A 14 -4.73 -11.20 10.74
C TRP A 14 -5.45 -12.01 9.66
N LEU A 15 -6.79 -12.00 9.65
CA LEU A 15 -7.57 -12.62 8.59
C LEU A 15 -7.27 -11.97 7.24
N CYS A 16 -7.31 -10.63 7.16
CA CYS A 16 -7.01 -9.88 5.94
C CYS A 16 -5.59 -10.13 5.43
N ILE A 17 -4.57 -10.10 6.31
CA ILE A 17 -3.19 -10.41 5.94
C ILE A 17 -3.08 -11.84 5.39
N SER A 18 -3.73 -12.80 6.03
CA SER A 18 -3.72 -14.20 5.58
C SER A 18 -4.33 -14.35 4.18
N MET A 19 -5.41 -13.64 3.88
CA MET A 19 -5.99 -13.59 2.53
C MET A 19 -5.03 -12.99 1.51
N VAL A 20 -4.35 -11.89 1.85
CA VAL A 20 -3.35 -11.25 0.96
C VAL A 20 -2.21 -12.22 0.65
N PHE A 21 -1.66 -12.89 1.65
CA PHE A 21 -0.63 -13.91 1.45
C PHE A 21 -1.12 -15.08 0.60
N GLY A 22 -2.36 -15.54 0.81
CA GLY A 22 -2.96 -16.59 0.00
C GLY A 22 -3.07 -16.22 -1.47
N ILE A 23 -3.56 -15.00 -1.78
CA ILE A 23 -3.69 -14.50 -3.15
C ILE A 23 -2.30 -14.31 -3.78
N TRP A 24 -1.35 -13.74 -3.05
CA TRP A 24 0.02 -13.56 -3.52
C TRP A 24 0.70 -14.89 -3.83
N PHE A 25 0.57 -15.87 -2.93
CA PHE A 25 1.14 -17.21 -3.08
C PHE A 25 0.51 -17.95 -4.27
N TYR A 26 -0.81 -17.89 -4.39
CA TYR A 26 -1.54 -18.44 -5.54
C TYR A 26 -0.99 -17.89 -6.85
N ASN A 27 -0.95 -16.57 -7.00
CA ASN A 27 -0.50 -15.95 -8.25
C ASN A 27 0.98 -16.20 -8.53
N THR A 28 1.83 -16.15 -7.50
CA THR A 28 3.28 -16.38 -7.64
C THR A 28 3.62 -17.81 -8.06
N LEU A 29 2.77 -18.80 -7.77
CA LEU A 29 2.98 -20.18 -8.20
C LEU A 29 2.27 -20.51 -9.51
N PHE A 30 0.98 -20.19 -9.62
CA PHE A 30 0.17 -20.66 -10.73
C PHE A 30 0.41 -19.85 -12.00
N VAL A 31 0.56 -18.52 -11.94
CA VAL A 31 0.75 -17.71 -13.15
C VAL A 31 2.08 -18.06 -13.84
N PRO A 32 3.23 -18.17 -13.15
CA PRO A 32 4.44 -18.60 -13.82
C PRO A 32 4.37 -20.02 -14.37
N LYS A 33 3.76 -20.96 -13.63
CA LYS A 33 3.68 -22.37 -14.05
C LYS A 33 2.75 -22.58 -15.25
N LEU A 34 1.63 -21.86 -15.31
CA LEU A 34 0.61 -22.02 -16.34
C LEU A 34 0.85 -21.15 -17.57
N VAL A 35 1.53 -20.01 -17.41
CA VAL A 35 1.72 -19.04 -18.50
C VAL A 35 3.21 -18.85 -18.82
N LEU A 36 3.99 -18.34 -17.86
CA LEU A 36 5.34 -17.85 -18.19
C LEU A 36 6.33 -18.97 -18.57
N LEU A 37 6.40 -20.05 -17.78
CA LEU A 37 7.37 -21.13 -17.99
C LEU A 37 7.11 -21.94 -19.27
N PRO A 38 5.86 -22.34 -19.60
CA PRO A 38 5.58 -22.98 -20.89
C PRO A 38 6.00 -22.10 -22.08
N HIS A 39 5.58 -20.82 -22.09
CA HIS A 39 5.94 -19.91 -23.18
C HIS A 39 7.43 -19.60 -23.26
N TYR A 40 8.14 -19.60 -22.14
CA TYR A 40 9.60 -19.49 -22.15
C TYR A 40 10.25 -20.74 -22.75
N ASN A 41 9.83 -21.93 -22.32
CA ASN A 41 10.38 -23.21 -22.80
C ASN A 41 10.13 -23.43 -24.30
N GLU A 42 9.00 -22.94 -24.81
CA GLU A 42 8.64 -22.95 -26.24
C GLU A 42 9.33 -21.83 -27.04
N GLY A 43 10.03 -20.90 -26.39
CA GLY A 43 10.74 -19.79 -27.03
C GLY A 43 9.86 -18.61 -27.45
N HIS A 44 8.60 -18.58 -27.03
CA HIS A 44 7.64 -17.50 -27.32
C HIS A 44 7.97 -16.20 -26.59
N ILE A 45 8.55 -16.29 -25.39
CA ILE A 45 8.93 -15.13 -24.57
C ILE A 45 10.38 -15.22 -24.06
N PRO A 46 11.08 -14.10 -23.87
CA PRO A 46 12.41 -14.10 -23.28
C PRO A 46 12.35 -14.34 -21.76
N TRP A 47 13.39 -14.99 -21.21
CA TRP A 47 13.52 -15.25 -19.76
C TRP A 47 13.42 -13.99 -18.89
N ALA A 48 13.75 -12.82 -19.45
CA ALA A 48 13.65 -11.53 -18.78
C ALA A 48 12.23 -11.24 -18.28
N ILE A 49 11.18 -11.65 -19.01
CA ILE A 49 9.78 -11.45 -18.59
C ILE A 49 9.48 -12.27 -17.32
N VAL A 50 9.97 -13.51 -17.25
CA VAL A 50 9.84 -14.38 -16.07
C VAL A 50 10.49 -13.74 -14.85
N VAL A 51 11.71 -13.23 -15.01
CA VAL A 51 12.44 -12.58 -13.92
C VAL A 51 11.79 -11.27 -13.51
N CYS A 52 11.31 -10.46 -14.45
CA CYS A 52 10.56 -9.25 -14.15
C CYS A 52 9.30 -9.54 -13.31
N TYR A 53 8.58 -10.62 -13.60
CA TYR A 53 7.41 -11.04 -12.82
C TYR A 53 7.78 -11.37 -11.37
N TYR A 54 8.82 -12.18 -11.16
CA TYR A 54 9.28 -12.52 -9.81
C TYR A 54 9.84 -11.31 -9.05
N ILE A 55 10.52 -10.39 -9.73
CA ILE A 55 10.97 -9.13 -9.12
C ILE A 55 9.77 -8.29 -8.69
N ALA A 56 8.76 -8.11 -9.54
CA ALA A 56 7.55 -7.38 -9.19
C ALA A 56 6.81 -8.02 -8.00
N SER A 57 6.73 -9.36 -7.97
CA SER A 57 6.18 -10.13 -6.85
C SER A 57 6.98 -9.92 -5.55
N ALA A 58 8.32 -9.95 -5.62
CA ALA A 58 9.19 -9.70 -4.47
C ALA A 58 9.12 -8.23 -3.98
N LEU A 59 8.93 -7.25 -4.86
CA LEU A 59 8.74 -5.87 -4.46
C LEU A 59 7.40 -5.67 -3.75
N CYS A 60 6.33 -6.36 -4.18
CA CYS A 60 5.04 -6.37 -3.49
C CYS A 60 5.17 -6.91 -2.07
N ILE A 61 5.83 -8.07 -1.88
CA ILE A 61 5.96 -8.67 -0.55
C ILE A 61 6.86 -7.83 0.37
N ALA A 62 7.92 -7.22 -0.17
CA ALA A 62 8.75 -6.29 0.58
C ALA A 62 7.97 -5.04 1.00
N ALA A 63 7.17 -4.45 0.11
CA ALA A 63 6.33 -3.31 0.43
C ALA A 63 5.25 -3.65 1.47
N LEU A 64 4.61 -4.82 1.35
CA LEU A 64 3.62 -5.30 2.32
C LEU A 64 4.23 -5.48 3.70
N PHE A 65 5.37 -6.17 3.77
CA PHE A 65 6.07 -6.40 5.03
C PHE A 65 6.45 -5.08 5.70
N ARG A 66 6.99 -4.12 4.94
CA ARG A 66 7.38 -2.82 5.48
C ARG A 66 6.18 -1.98 5.92
N ALA A 67 5.11 -1.92 5.14
CA ALA A 67 3.90 -1.19 5.54
C ALA A 67 3.27 -1.81 6.81
N SER A 68 3.29 -3.14 6.92
CA SER A 68 2.70 -3.85 8.06
C SER A 68 3.51 -3.72 9.34
N THR A 69 4.85 -3.63 9.24
CA THR A 69 5.75 -3.64 10.40
C THR A 69 6.33 -2.28 10.77
N ALA A 70 6.15 -1.25 9.95
CA ALA A 70 6.66 0.09 10.24
C ALA A 70 5.86 0.78 11.34
N ASP A 71 6.55 1.58 12.15
CA ASP A 71 5.88 2.50 13.08
C ASP A 71 5.04 3.51 12.26
N PRO A 72 3.72 3.60 12.50
CA PRO A 72 2.86 4.54 11.79
C PRO A 72 3.08 6.01 12.21
N GLY A 73 3.93 6.25 13.22
CA GLY A 73 4.11 7.55 13.86
C GLY A 73 3.42 7.61 15.22
N ARG A 74 3.57 6.55 16.02
CA ARG A 74 3.05 6.48 17.39
C ARG A 74 3.59 7.64 18.23
N LEU A 75 2.71 8.31 18.96
CA LEU A 75 3.10 9.36 19.90
C LEU A 75 3.83 8.77 21.12
N PRO A 76 4.92 9.39 21.59
CA PRO A 76 5.59 8.99 22.82
C PRO A 76 4.68 9.28 24.04
N ALA A 77 4.94 8.57 25.15
CA ALA A 77 4.16 8.72 26.38
C ALA A 77 4.30 10.13 27.01
N ASP A 78 5.48 10.73 26.90
CA ASP A 78 5.77 12.10 27.34
C ASP A 78 6.28 12.93 26.14
N PRO A 79 5.37 13.51 25.34
CA PRO A 79 5.76 14.32 24.20
C PRO A 79 6.28 15.68 24.65
N HIS A 80 7.42 16.10 24.11
CA HIS A 80 7.88 17.48 24.26
C HIS A 80 6.93 18.42 23.48
N ILE A 81 6.29 19.35 24.20
CA ILE A 81 5.34 20.32 23.62
C ILE A 81 6.03 21.68 23.55
N PRO A 82 6.37 22.20 22.36
CA PRO A 82 6.90 23.54 22.22
C PRO A 82 5.90 24.58 22.76
N HIS A 83 6.38 25.58 23.50
CA HIS A 83 5.52 26.61 24.09
C HIS A 83 4.63 27.33 23.05
N SER A 84 5.16 27.58 21.85
CA SER A 84 4.46 28.21 20.73
C SER A 84 3.36 27.34 20.10
N GLU A 85 3.38 26.02 20.35
CA GLU A 85 2.45 25.08 19.72
C GLU A 85 1.35 24.61 20.67
N ARG A 86 1.39 24.98 21.96
CA ARG A 86 0.48 24.43 22.99
C ARG A 86 -1.01 24.54 22.65
N GLU A 87 -1.43 25.61 21.97
CA GLU A 87 -2.83 25.83 21.51
C GLU A 87 -3.26 24.87 20.38
N HIS A 88 -2.31 24.19 19.76
CA HIS A 88 -2.52 23.19 18.71
C HIS A 88 -2.43 21.77 19.24
N TRP A 89 -2.47 21.59 20.57
CA TRP A 89 -2.45 20.27 21.20
C TRP A 89 -3.73 20.07 22.01
N GLU A 90 -4.21 18.82 22.02
CA GLU A 90 -5.42 18.39 22.71
C GLU A 90 -5.16 17.14 23.54
N LEU A 91 -5.93 16.95 24.61
CA LEU A 91 -5.81 15.77 25.46
C LEU A 91 -6.50 14.56 24.83
N CYS A 92 -5.79 13.44 24.71
CA CYS A 92 -6.42 12.16 24.44
C CYS A 92 -6.84 11.47 25.75
N ASN A 93 -8.14 11.44 26.04
CA ASN A 93 -8.66 10.81 27.26
C ASN A 93 -8.35 9.29 27.37
N LYS A 94 -8.20 8.59 26.24
CA LYS A 94 -7.91 7.15 26.23
C LYS A 94 -6.45 6.83 26.54
N CYS A 95 -5.52 7.66 26.08
CA CYS A 95 -4.09 7.49 26.32
C CYS A 95 -3.55 8.33 27.48
N ASN A 96 -4.37 9.26 28.00
CA ASN A 96 -4.00 10.26 28.99
C ASN A 96 -2.71 11.03 28.63
N LEU A 97 -2.60 11.44 27.36
CA LEU A 97 -1.46 12.20 26.82
C LEU A 97 -1.95 13.35 25.95
N MET A 98 -1.14 14.40 25.88
CA MET A 98 -1.35 15.50 24.93
C MET A 98 -0.93 15.05 23.53
N ARG A 99 -1.74 15.35 22.52
CA ARG A 99 -1.45 15.06 21.11
C ARG A 99 -1.61 16.32 20.26
N PRO A 100 -0.81 16.51 19.20
CA PRO A 100 -1.02 17.62 18.28
C PRO A 100 -2.32 17.43 17.49
N LYS A 101 -2.94 18.52 17.05
CA LYS A 101 -4.06 18.54 16.11
C LYS A 101 -3.72 17.65 14.91
N ARG A 102 -4.74 16.98 14.34
CA ARG A 102 -4.61 15.94 13.29
C ARG A 102 -4.05 14.58 13.74
N SER A 103 -3.70 14.41 15.03
CA SER A 103 -3.39 13.09 15.59
C SER A 103 -4.65 12.44 16.14
N HIS A 104 -4.82 11.14 15.92
CA HIS A 104 -6.01 10.41 16.38
C HIS A 104 -5.63 9.15 17.14
N HIS A 105 -6.50 8.76 18.08
CA HIS A 105 -6.36 7.50 18.81
C HIS A 105 -7.00 6.37 17.99
N CYS A 106 -6.22 5.35 17.64
CA CYS A 106 -6.75 4.15 17.02
C CYS A 106 -7.12 3.13 18.11
N SER A 107 -8.40 2.81 18.24
CA SER A 107 -8.86 1.81 19.22
C SER A 107 -8.34 0.40 18.94
N ARG A 108 -8.06 0.07 17.66
CA ARG A 108 -7.49 -1.23 17.29
C ARG A 108 -6.01 -1.35 17.67
N CYS A 109 -5.25 -0.28 17.49
CA CYS A 109 -3.83 -0.25 17.83
C CYS A 109 -3.57 0.08 19.30
N GLY A 110 -4.53 0.70 20.01
CA GLY A 110 -4.41 1.08 21.42
C GLY A 110 -3.47 2.27 21.69
N HIS A 111 -3.16 3.08 20.67
CA HIS A 111 -2.28 4.25 20.81
C HIS A 111 -2.67 5.39 19.86
N CYS A 112 -2.13 6.58 20.12
CA CYS A 112 -2.31 7.73 19.23
C CYS A 112 -1.25 7.77 18.13
N VAL A 113 -1.69 8.05 16.90
CA VAL A 113 -0.87 8.11 15.69
C VAL A 113 -0.87 9.54 15.14
N ARG A 114 0.33 10.05 14.82
CA ARG A 114 0.52 11.37 14.20
C ARG A 114 0.01 11.38 12.76
N ARG A 115 -0.71 12.45 12.39
CA ARG A 115 -1.40 12.60 11.08
C ARG A 115 -2.04 11.28 10.63
N MET A 116 -2.82 10.68 11.53
CA MET A 116 -3.42 9.37 11.28
C MET A 116 -4.36 9.46 10.08
N ASP A 117 -4.16 8.62 9.07
CA ASP A 117 -5.06 8.53 7.93
C ASP A 117 -6.18 7.53 8.21
N HIS A 118 -5.83 6.27 8.48
CA HIS A 118 -6.78 5.22 8.84
C HIS A 118 -6.09 4.02 9.50
N HIS A 119 -6.88 3.11 10.08
CA HIS A 119 -6.42 1.76 10.39
C HIS A 119 -6.72 0.85 9.22
N CYS A 120 -5.70 0.21 8.65
CA CYS A 120 -5.85 -0.66 7.49
C CYS A 120 -5.72 -2.14 7.92
N PRO A 121 -6.81 -2.92 7.85
CA PRO A 121 -6.74 -4.33 8.21
C PRO A 121 -5.86 -5.14 7.24
N TRP A 122 -5.73 -4.71 5.98
CA TRP A 122 -4.94 -5.40 4.95
C TRP A 122 -3.42 -5.39 5.19
N ILE A 123 -2.93 -4.44 5.98
CA ILE A 123 -1.53 -4.40 6.48
C ILE A 123 -1.47 -4.64 7.99
N ASN A 124 -2.62 -4.93 8.64
CA ASN A 124 -2.77 -5.05 10.08
C ASN A 124 -2.04 -3.93 10.87
N ASN A 125 -2.15 -2.70 10.40
CA ASN A 125 -1.45 -1.56 10.98
C ASN A 125 -2.18 -0.25 10.65
N CYS A 126 -1.89 0.80 11.41
CA CYS A 126 -2.29 2.15 11.03
C CYS A 126 -1.48 2.65 9.84
N VAL A 127 -2.10 3.51 9.04
CA VAL A 127 -1.42 4.38 8.09
C VAL A 127 -1.38 5.79 8.71
N GLY A 128 -0.18 6.32 8.89
CA GLY A 128 0.06 7.63 9.50
C GLY A 128 1.34 8.26 8.99
N GLU A 129 1.77 9.35 9.62
CA GLU A 129 2.84 10.23 9.13
C GLU A 129 4.13 9.50 8.70
N ASP A 130 4.54 8.47 9.45
CA ASP A 130 5.86 7.85 9.26
C ASP A 130 5.86 6.69 8.25
N ASN A 131 4.70 6.07 8.00
CA ASN A 131 4.57 4.92 7.11
C ASN A 131 3.64 5.15 5.89
N HIS A 132 3.02 6.32 5.75
CA HIS A 132 2.10 6.64 4.64
C HIS A 132 2.73 6.38 3.26
N TRP A 133 4.00 6.75 3.09
CA TRP A 133 4.74 6.50 1.85
C TRP A 133 4.94 5.02 1.53
N LEU A 134 5.06 4.16 2.56
CA LEU A 134 5.15 2.70 2.39
C LEU A 134 3.83 2.12 1.92
N PHE A 135 2.72 2.66 2.45
CA PHE A 135 1.39 2.29 1.99
C PHE A 135 1.18 2.65 0.52
N LEU A 136 1.62 3.84 0.07
CA LEU A 136 1.60 4.21 -1.35
C LEU A 136 2.43 3.27 -2.22
N GLN A 137 3.64 2.90 -1.75
CA GLN A 137 4.48 1.93 -2.46
C GLN A 137 3.79 0.57 -2.60
N LEU A 138 3.17 0.08 -1.52
CA LEU A 138 2.39 -1.17 -1.55
C LEU A 138 1.26 -1.09 -2.59
N CYS A 139 0.46 -0.03 -2.58
CA CYS A 139 -0.60 0.16 -3.57
C CYS A 139 -0.06 0.18 -5.00
N PHE A 140 1.03 0.90 -5.25
CA PHE A 140 1.67 1.00 -6.57
C PHE A 140 2.18 -0.36 -7.07
N TYR A 141 2.99 -1.08 -6.28
CA TYR A 141 3.53 -2.36 -6.71
C TYR A 141 2.44 -3.41 -6.91
N THR A 142 1.42 -3.43 -6.04
CA THR A 142 0.29 -4.36 -6.18
C THR A 142 -0.53 -4.04 -7.43
N GLN A 143 -0.69 -2.75 -7.78
CA GLN A 143 -1.31 -2.35 -9.04
C GLN A 143 -0.49 -2.81 -10.25
N VAL A 144 0.83 -2.64 -10.22
CA VAL A 144 1.71 -3.08 -11.31
C VAL A 144 1.68 -4.61 -11.47
N LEU A 145 1.79 -5.37 -10.38
CA LEU A 145 1.76 -6.83 -10.42
C LEU A 145 0.40 -7.36 -10.87
N SER A 146 -0.71 -6.80 -10.37
CA SER A 146 -2.06 -7.22 -10.78
C SER A 146 -2.33 -6.91 -12.25
N LEU A 147 -1.88 -5.75 -12.76
CA LEU A 147 -1.96 -5.45 -14.18
C LEU A 147 -1.10 -6.41 -15.02
N PHE A 148 0.11 -6.72 -14.56
CA PHE A 148 1.00 -7.66 -15.25
C PHE A 148 0.33 -9.05 -15.32
N THR A 149 -0.19 -9.57 -14.21
CA THR A 149 -0.95 -10.83 -14.20
C THR A 149 -2.16 -10.79 -15.15
N LEU A 150 -2.94 -9.70 -15.15
CA LEU A 150 -4.11 -9.58 -16.05
C LEU A 150 -3.73 -9.59 -17.52
N VAL A 151 -2.63 -8.95 -17.89
CA VAL A 151 -2.12 -8.98 -19.27
C VAL A 151 -1.68 -10.39 -19.64
N LEU A 152 -0.99 -11.10 -18.74
CA LEU A 152 -0.59 -12.50 -18.96
C LEU A 152 -1.80 -13.42 -19.13
N ASP A 153 -2.80 -13.30 -18.25
CA ASP A 153 -4.04 -14.09 -18.31
C ASP A 153 -4.82 -13.80 -19.60
N PHE A 154 -4.88 -12.53 -20.03
CA PHE A 154 -5.51 -12.13 -21.28
C PHE A 154 -4.77 -12.72 -22.50
N CYS A 155 -3.44 -12.59 -22.53
CA CYS A 155 -2.63 -13.16 -23.61
C CYS A 155 -2.79 -14.69 -23.67
N GLN A 156 -2.75 -15.36 -22.52
CA GLN A 156 -2.96 -16.81 -22.42
C GLN A 156 -4.32 -17.22 -22.98
N TYR A 157 -5.37 -16.49 -22.62
CA TYR A 157 -6.74 -16.83 -23.00
C TYR A 157 -7.03 -16.62 -24.49
N TYR A 158 -6.54 -15.52 -25.08
CA TYR A 158 -6.94 -15.09 -26.42
C TYR A 158 -5.95 -15.40 -27.53
N TYR A 159 -4.65 -15.48 -27.22
CA TYR A 159 -3.62 -15.62 -28.25
C TYR A 159 -2.87 -16.95 -28.17
N PHE A 160 -2.84 -17.57 -26.99
CA PHE A 160 -2.00 -18.74 -26.74
C PHE A 160 -2.76 -20.07 -26.56
N GLN A 161 -4.10 -20.11 -26.61
CA GLN A 161 -4.86 -21.38 -26.56
C GLN A 161 -5.41 -21.86 -27.91
N PRO A 162 -5.48 -23.20 -28.18
CA PRO A 162 -5.22 -24.31 -27.24
C PRO A 162 -4.08 -25.26 -27.65
N LEU A 163 -3.38 -25.85 -26.66
CA LEU A 163 -2.65 -27.11 -26.84
C LEU A 163 -3.62 -28.17 -27.35
N THR A 164 -3.28 -28.81 -28.47
CA THR A 164 -4.09 -29.77 -29.20
C THR A 164 -3.52 -31.19 -29.04
N GLY A 165 -4.23 -32.07 -28.33
CA GLY A 165 -3.84 -33.46 -28.07
C GLY A 165 -4.85 -34.26 -27.23
N LEU A 166 -6.07 -34.41 -27.74
CA LEU A 166 -7.17 -35.35 -27.38
C LEU A 166 -7.13 -36.17 -26.06
N ASP A 167 -8.25 -36.01 -25.34
CA ASP A 167 -8.92 -36.91 -24.39
C ASP A 167 -8.35 -37.20 -22.99
N GLN A 168 -7.04 -37.05 -22.73
CA GLN A 168 -6.53 -36.83 -21.35
C GLN A 168 -6.41 -35.32 -21.05
N GLU A 169 -6.26 -34.51 -22.11
CA GLU A 169 -6.12 -33.06 -22.07
C GLU A 169 -7.38 -32.31 -21.62
N LYS A 170 -8.60 -32.78 -21.93
CA LYS A 170 -9.81 -32.00 -21.60
C LYS A 170 -9.96 -31.72 -20.11
N PHE A 171 -9.60 -32.68 -19.24
CA PHE A 171 -9.66 -32.47 -17.79
C PHE A 171 -8.61 -31.45 -17.36
N THR A 172 -7.34 -31.67 -17.71
CA THR A 172 -6.23 -30.77 -17.35
C THR A 172 -6.47 -29.36 -17.90
N THR A 173 -6.81 -29.21 -19.17
CA THR A 173 -7.12 -27.92 -19.82
C THR A 173 -8.30 -27.22 -19.15
N ARG A 174 -9.34 -27.96 -18.72
CA ARG A 174 -10.46 -27.35 -17.95
C ARG A 174 -10.01 -26.83 -16.59
N HIS A 175 -9.13 -27.55 -15.89
CA HIS A 175 -8.60 -27.13 -14.59
C HIS A 175 -7.67 -25.94 -14.73
N GLU A 176 -6.76 -25.95 -15.71
CA GLU A 176 -5.88 -24.83 -16.02
C GLU A 176 -6.68 -23.58 -16.38
N LEU A 177 -7.71 -23.72 -17.23
CA LEU A 177 -8.60 -22.62 -17.58
C LEU A 177 -9.39 -22.11 -16.37
N ALA A 178 -9.83 -23.00 -15.47
CA ALA A 178 -10.47 -22.60 -14.23
C ALA A 178 -9.50 -21.82 -13.32
N LEU A 179 -8.25 -22.27 -13.18
CA LEU A 179 -7.22 -21.58 -12.41
C LEU A 179 -6.88 -20.20 -13.01
N LEU A 180 -6.81 -20.07 -14.33
CA LEU A 180 -6.62 -18.79 -15.00
C LEU A 180 -7.81 -17.84 -14.83
N ARG A 181 -9.05 -18.35 -14.85
CA ARG A 181 -10.24 -17.53 -14.56
C ARG A 181 -10.26 -17.03 -13.13
N VAL A 182 -9.86 -17.88 -12.17
CA VAL A 182 -9.70 -17.48 -10.76
C VAL A 182 -8.60 -16.43 -10.62
N SER A 183 -7.45 -16.61 -11.30
CA SER A 183 -6.36 -15.63 -11.37
C SER A 183 -6.86 -14.29 -11.91
N ALA A 184 -7.55 -14.29 -13.05
CA ALA A 184 -8.07 -13.08 -13.68
C ALA A 184 -9.09 -12.36 -12.79
N LEU A 185 -9.99 -13.09 -12.10
CA LEU A 185 -10.91 -12.50 -11.13
C LEU A 185 -10.16 -11.84 -9.96
N MET A 186 -9.18 -12.53 -9.38
CA MET A 186 -8.33 -11.97 -8.32
C MET A 186 -7.58 -10.73 -8.82
N GLY A 187 -7.02 -10.79 -10.03
CA GLY A 187 -6.31 -9.69 -10.69
C GLY A 187 -7.20 -8.47 -10.89
N LEU A 188 -8.44 -8.65 -11.38
CA LEU A 188 -9.40 -7.56 -11.59
C LEU A 188 -9.80 -6.89 -10.27
N VAL A 189 -10.13 -7.69 -9.25
CA VAL A 189 -10.50 -7.19 -7.92
C VAL A 189 -9.34 -6.44 -7.30
N MET A 190 -8.13 -6.99 -7.36
CA MET A 190 -6.92 -6.36 -6.82
C MET A 190 -6.56 -5.08 -7.58
N PHE A 191 -6.55 -5.11 -8.91
CA PHE A 191 -6.23 -3.94 -9.72
C PHE A 191 -7.23 -2.81 -9.48
N GLY A 192 -8.53 -3.10 -9.49
CA GLY A 192 -9.57 -2.12 -9.21
C GLY A 192 -9.49 -1.55 -7.79
N GLY A 193 -9.36 -2.42 -6.79
CA GLY A 193 -9.23 -2.03 -5.39
C GLY A 193 -8.00 -1.18 -5.12
N MET A 194 -6.82 -1.61 -5.60
CA MET A 194 -5.58 -0.85 -5.43
C MET A 194 -5.58 0.45 -6.20
N SER A 195 -6.17 0.50 -7.39
CA SER A 195 -6.31 1.75 -8.16
C SER A 195 -7.19 2.75 -7.42
N SER A 196 -8.31 2.31 -6.85
CA SER A 196 -9.19 3.16 -6.04
C SER A 196 -8.49 3.68 -4.77
N LEU A 197 -7.79 2.79 -4.03
CA LEU A 197 -7.02 3.20 -2.86
C LEU A 197 -5.89 4.16 -3.21
N PHE A 198 -5.12 3.86 -4.26
CA PHE A 198 -4.05 4.75 -4.72
C PHE A 198 -4.58 6.13 -5.11
N TYR A 199 -5.70 6.18 -5.84
CA TYR A 199 -6.36 7.43 -6.21
C TYR A 199 -6.84 8.24 -4.99
N THR A 200 -7.54 7.60 -4.05
CA THR A 200 -8.05 8.27 -2.85
C THR A 200 -6.93 8.81 -1.96
N GLN A 201 -5.84 8.06 -1.82
CA GLN A 201 -4.66 8.48 -1.07
C GLN A 201 -3.92 9.62 -1.78
N MET A 202 -3.75 9.52 -3.10
CA MET A 202 -3.14 10.58 -3.89
C MET A 202 -3.92 11.89 -3.79
N THR A 203 -5.24 11.84 -3.97
CA THR A 203 -6.08 13.04 -3.83
C THR A 203 -6.03 13.62 -2.41
N GLY A 204 -5.97 12.78 -1.37
CA GLY A 204 -5.76 13.21 0.02
C GLY A 204 -4.45 13.97 0.20
N ILE A 205 -3.34 13.42 -0.27
CA ILE A 205 -2.02 14.05 -0.20
C ILE A 205 -1.98 15.38 -0.96
N LEU A 206 -2.57 15.43 -2.16
CA LEU A 206 -2.58 16.64 -2.98
C LEU A 206 -3.46 17.75 -2.37
N SER A 207 -4.51 17.38 -1.63
CA SER A 207 -5.35 18.32 -0.89
C SER A 207 -4.85 18.60 0.54
N ASP A 208 -3.74 17.99 0.97
CA ASP A 208 -3.26 17.99 2.36
C ASP A 208 -4.32 17.54 3.39
N THR A 209 -5.22 16.63 2.99
CA THR A 209 -6.27 16.09 3.87
C THR A 209 -6.10 14.59 4.09
N THR A 210 -6.26 14.17 5.34
CA THR A 210 -6.37 12.76 5.73
C THR A 210 -7.78 12.23 5.49
N THR A 211 -7.94 10.92 5.44
CA THR A 211 -9.26 10.26 5.32
C THR A 211 -10.16 10.60 6.52
N ILE A 212 -9.61 10.67 7.74
CA ILE A 212 -10.35 11.11 8.93
C ILE A 212 -10.84 12.55 8.78
N GLU A 213 -9.99 13.47 8.33
CA GLU A 213 -10.38 14.86 8.11
C GLU A 213 -11.47 14.97 7.03
N LYS A 214 -11.36 14.25 5.91
CA LYS A 214 -12.40 14.21 4.88
C LYS A 214 -13.75 13.74 5.43
N MET A 215 -13.75 12.73 6.31
CA MET A 215 -14.98 12.22 6.94
C MET A 215 -15.54 13.18 8.02
N ALA A 216 -14.67 13.86 8.77
CA ALA A 216 -15.07 14.82 9.78
C ALA A 216 -15.59 16.14 9.19
N HIS A 217 -15.05 16.58 8.05
CA HIS A 217 -15.32 17.87 7.40
C HIS A 217 -16.38 17.82 6.28
N PHE A 218 -17.42 16.99 6.39
CA PHE A 218 -18.68 17.22 5.61
C PHE A 218 -19.36 18.57 5.96
N SER A 219 -18.77 19.34 6.88
CA SER A 219 -19.14 20.68 7.31
C SER A 219 -17.89 21.59 7.29
N ASN A 220 -17.91 22.56 6.38
CA ASN A 220 -17.08 23.77 6.26
C ASN A 220 -15.58 23.67 5.86
N GLU A 221 -15.29 24.46 4.81
CA GLU A 221 -14.00 24.91 4.27
C GLU A 221 -13.08 23.82 3.69
N ILE A 222 -13.13 23.67 2.35
CA ILE A 222 -12.12 22.93 1.59
C ILE A 222 -10.79 23.70 1.75
N PHE A 223 -9.91 23.21 2.63
CA PHE A 223 -8.53 23.65 2.69
C PHE A 223 -7.84 23.33 1.36
N GLY A 224 -7.85 24.30 0.45
CA GLY A 224 -7.09 24.25 -0.79
C GLY A 224 -5.62 24.44 -0.48
N SER A 225 -4.84 23.36 -0.49
CA SER A 225 -3.39 23.46 -0.47
C SER A 225 -2.90 24.26 -1.69
N LYS A 226 -2.30 25.44 -1.47
CA LYS A 226 -1.58 26.21 -2.50
C LYS A 226 -0.24 25.58 -2.91
N ARG A 227 0.09 24.37 -2.42
CA ARG A 227 1.39 23.72 -2.66
C ARG A 227 1.38 22.96 -3.98
N SER A 228 2.51 22.94 -4.66
CA SER A 228 2.63 22.10 -5.86
C SER A 228 2.62 20.61 -5.48
N TRP A 229 2.07 19.78 -6.37
CA TRP A 229 1.99 18.33 -6.19
C TRP A 229 3.35 17.68 -5.87
N GLN A 230 4.43 18.24 -6.41
CA GLN A 230 5.80 17.75 -6.19
C GLN A 230 6.22 17.91 -4.73
N TRP A 231 5.84 19.01 -4.09
CA TRP A 231 6.14 19.27 -2.69
C TRP A 231 5.34 18.37 -1.76
N ALA A 232 4.03 18.21 -2.02
CA ALA A 232 3.17 17.34 -1.23
C ALA A 232 3.70 15.90 -1.21
N LEU A 233 4.04 15.36 -2.39
CA LEU A 233 4.63 14.02 -2.49
C LEU A 233 6.03 13.94 -1.90
N ALA A 234 6.87 14.97 -2.07
CA ALA A 234 8.21 14.97 -1.50
C ALA A 234 8.20 14.96 0.04
N GLU A 235 7.20 15.59 0.66
CA GLU A 235 6.99 15.59 2.12
C GLU A 235 6.61 14.18 2.63
N VAL A 236 5.65 13.54 1.96
CA VAL A 236 5.24 12.16 2.29
C VAL A 236 6.40 11.18 2.07
N CYS A 237 7.02 11.20 0.89
CA CYS A 237 8.11 10.29 0.55
C CYS A 237 9.44 10.62 1.25
N GLY A 238 9.59 11.81 1.84
CA GLY A 238 10.80 12.28 2.52
C GLY A 238 11.99 12.51 1.58
N THR A 239 11.75 12.93 0.34
CA THR A 239 12.82 13.27 -0.62
C THR A 239 12.25 14.00 -1.82
N ARG A 240 13.02 14.93 -2.39
CA ARG A 240 12.68 15.58 -3.66
C ARG A 240 13.05 14.73 -4.89
N TRP A 241 13.85 13.68 -4.70
CA TRP A 241 14.29 12.80 -5.78
C TRP A 241 13.21 11.77 -6.11
N LYS A 242 12.51 11.99 -7.23
CA LYS A 242 11.34 11.21 -7.64
C LYS A 242 11.62 9.70 -7.79
N LEU A 243 12.79 9.34 -8.32
CA LEU A 243 13.19 7.92 -8.48
C LEU A 243 13.27 7.18 -7.13
N LEU A 244 13.63 7.89 -6.05
CA LEU A 244 13.73 7.30 -4.72
C LEU A 244 12.35 7.06 -4.07
N TRP A 245 11.28 7.61 -4.64
CA TRP A 245 9.91 7.33 -4.17
C TRP A 245 9.50 5.89 -4.42
N LEU A 246 10.10 5.24 -5.42
CA LEU A 246 9.83 3.86 -5.83
C LEU A 246 10.95 2.91 -5.39
N ILE A 247 11.70 3.22 -4.33
CA ILE A 247 12.70 2.29 -3.78
C ILE A 247 12.18 1.76 -2.43
N PRO A 248 11.79 0.48 -2.35
CA PRO A 248 11.14 -0.06 -1.17
C PRO A 248 12.12 -0.48 -0.07
N LEU A 249 13.44 -0.38 -0.27
CA LEU A 249 14.44 -0.71 0.76
C LEU A 249 15.08 0.52 1.41
N ARG A 250 14.62 1.72 1.04
CA ARG A 250 15.15 3.00 1.52
C ARG A 250 14.65 3.32 2.93
N SER A 251 15.47 4.04 3.70
CA SER A 251 15.00 4.74 4.91
C SER A 251 14.43 6.11 4.55
N ARG A 252 13.25 6.46 5.10
CA ARG A 252 12.67 7.79 4.93
C ARG A 252 13.48 8.79 5.73
N GLN A 253 13.86 9.90 5.09
CA GLN A 253 14.40 11.07 5.75
C GLN A 253 13.34 12.17 5.67
N PRO A 254 12.64 12.49 6.77
CA PRO A 254 11.68 13.59 6.75
C PRO A 254 12.36 14.84 6.22
N LEU A 255 11.76 15.48 5.21
CA LEU A 255 12.23 16.81 4.81
C LEU A 255 11.97 17.69 6.03
N GLN A 256 13.04 18.23 6.64
CA GLN A 256 12.89 19.22 7.70
C GLN A 256 11.97 20.30 7.15
N ALA A 257 10.76 20.38 7.70
CA ALA A 257 9.95 21.56 7.52
C ALA A 257 10.79 22.69 8.11
N ARG A 258 11.32 23.59 7.26
CA ARG A 258 11.64 24.93 7.74
C ARG A 258 10.37 25.38 8.47
N HIS A 259 10.48 25.68 9.77
CA HIS A 259 9.43 26.15 10.64
C HIS A 259 8.60 27.27 9.97
N HIS A 260 7.63 26.86 9.18
CA HIS A 260 6.57 27.67 8.62
C HIS A 260 5.28 26.91 8.89
N PHE A 261 5.01 26.70 10.18
CA PHE A 261 3.64 26.81 10.66
C PHE A 261 3.22 28.26 10.40
N ARG A 262 2.59 28.49 9.24
CA ARG A 262 1.76 29.67 9.07
C ARG A 262 0.50 29.40 9.88
N THR A 263 0.43 30.05 11.04
CA THR A 263 -0.78 30.57 11.68
C THR A 263 -2.02 30.43 10.79
N HIS A 264 -2.88 29.49 11.13
CA HIS A 264 -4.28 29.54 10.72
C HIS A 264 -5.01 30.28 11.84
N VAL A 265 -5.15 31.60 11.63
CA VAL A 265 -6.23 32.40 12.20
C VAL A 265 -7.50 32.07 11.43
#